data_AF-A0A932BNJ6-F1
#
_entry.id   AF-A0A932BNJ6-F1
#
_cell.length_a   1.000
_cell.length_b   1.000
_cell.length_c   1.000
_cell.angle_alpha   90.00
_cell.angle_beta   90.00
_cell.angle_gamma   90.00
#
_symmetry.space_group_name_H-M   'P 1'
#
loop_
_entity.id
_entity.type
_entity.pdbx_description
1 polymer ?
#
loop_
_entity_poly.entity_id
_entity_poly.type
_entity_poly.pdbx_seq_one_letter_code
_entity_poly.pdbx_strand_id
1 'polypeptide(L)'
;MDTELNGFAANEGGVSDDTSTNSGISATESQDAPSGGGQETTAQTPSGGTPKEARLIPEEDLNKLRSTYDRRISDIQRQNEQYQQSLQNMEMALLESRWQGLAPEDAASEKSEYARIVNERASAAARTQLAQQEAQLNELAKPLFAQHLSTQYGVPVDTLLKFGDAETMQTVAQTLSVQQNAVKLQERKASGVDRMEGAGSASGGPAWGEKRGEDLLSWYYRQNRKRT
;
A
#
# COMPACT_ATOMS: atom_id res chain seq x y z
N MET A 1 12.28 26.32 -50.32
CA MET A 1 11.06 25.92 -49.58
C MET A 1 11.26 26.34 -48.13
N ASP A 2 11.34 27.63 -47.83
CA ASP A 2 10.30 28.68 -47.89
C ASP A 2 9.18 28.45 -46.85
N THR A 3 9.36 29.16 -45.72
CA THR A 3 8.40 29.97 -44.93
C THR A 3 6.93 29.56 -44.78
N GLU A 4 6.46 29.51 -43.52
CA GLU A 4 5.35 30.28 -42.88
C GLU A 4 4.90 29.53 -41.60
N LEU A 5 5.09 30.00 -40.35
CA LEU A 5 4.46 31.12 -39.61
C LEU A 5 2.93 31.19 -39.74
N ASN A 6 2.18 30.73 -38.73
CA ASN A 6 1.27 31.55 -37.90
C ASN A 6 0.25 30.71 -37.13
N GLY A 7 -0.09 31.16 -35.91
CA GLY A 7 -1.24 30.64 -35.17
C GLY A 7 -1.27 30.84 -33.66
N PHE A 8 -0.53 31.82 -33.10
CA PHE A 8 -0.78 32.28 -31.73
C PHE A 8 -2.01 33.19 -31.75
N ALA A 9 -3.12 32.72 -31.19
CA ALA A 9 -4.27 33.58 -30.92
C ALA A 9 -4.03 34.32 -29.60
N ALA A 10 -3.86 35.64 -29.73
CA ALA A 10 -4.01 36.59 -28.65
C ALA A 10 -5.46 36.56 -28.14
N ASN A 11 -5.63 36.61 -26.82
CA ASN A 11 -6.86 37.13 -26.23
C ASN A 11 -6.47 38.26 -25.28
N GLU A 12 -6.49 39.48 -25.82
CA GLU A 12 -6.50 40.72 -25.07
C GLU A 12 -7.87 40.91 -24.43
N GLY A 13 -7.91 41.35 -23.17
CA GLY A 13 -9.16 41.78 -22.58
C GLY A 13 -9.08 42.06 -21.10
N GLY A 14 -8.97 43.34 -20.74
CA GLY A 14 -9.48 43.84 -19.46
C GLY A 14 -8.47 44.50 -18.54
N VAL A 15 -7.98 45.66 -18.92
CA VAL A 15 -7.54 46.71 -17.99
C VAL A 15 -8.76 47.21 -17.22
N SER A 16 -8.70 47.15 -15.90
CA SER A 16 -9.49 48.00 -15.00
C SER A 16 -8.55 48.54 -13.93
N ASP A 17 -8.11 49.77 -14.14
CA ASP A 17 -7.66 50.67 -13.08
C ASP A 17 -8.80 50.84 -12.07
N ASP A 18 -8.51 50.62 -10.79
CA ASP A 18 -9.22 51.29 -9.71
C ASP A 18 -8.22 51.59 -8.57
N THR A 19 -7.59 52.75 -8.72
CA THR A 19 -6.99 53.50 -7.61
C THR A 19 -8.07 53.82 -6.59
N SER A 20 -8.01 53.20 -5.41
CA SER A 20 -8.65 53.75 -4.21
C SER A 20 -7.67 53.71 -3.05
N THR A 21 -7.03 54.86 -2.85
CA THR A 21 -6.44 55.28 -1.58
C THR A 21 -7.52 55.33 -0.51
N ASN A 22 -7.35 54.61 0.59
CA ASN A 22 -7.89 55.10 1.86
C ASN A 22 -6.91 54.86 3.01
N SER A 23 -6.65 55.94 3.71
CA SER A 23 -5.70 56.08 4.80
C SER A 23 -6.28 55.56 6.12
N GLY A 24 -5.40 54.97 6.93
CA GLY A 24 -5.40 55.12 8.39
C GLY A 24 -6.44 54.34 9.18
N ILE A 25 -5.98 53.37 9.97
CA ILE A 25 -6.36 53.33 11.39
C ILE A 25 -5.11 52.97 12.22
N SER A 26 -4.98 53.75 13.28
CA SER A 26 -3.98 53.84 14.33
C SER A 26 -3.65 52.56 15.09
N ALA A 27 -2.47 52.59 15.68
CA ALA A 27 -2.08 51.81 16.85
C ALA A 27 -3.14 51.85 17.94
N THR A 28 -3.49 50.68 18.46
CA THR A 28 -4.01 50.53 19.83
C THR A 28 -3.20 49.46 20.52
N GLU A 29 -2.26 49.96 21.31
CA GLU A 29 -1.79 49.42 22.57
C GLU A 29 -2.96 48.89 23.41
N SER A 30 -2.88 47.63 23.83
CA SER A 30 -3.69 47.12 24.94
C SER A 30 -2.86 46.08 25.67
N GLN A 31 -2.31 46.58 26.77
CA GLN A 31 -1.94 45.85 27.96
C GLN A 31 -3.10 44.95 28.39
N ASP A 32 -2.81 43.68 28.71
CA ASP A 32 -3.26 43.10 29.96
C ASP A 32 -2.57 41.74 30.17
N ALA A 33 -1.64 41.74 31.12
CA ALA A 33 -1.16 40.56 31.80
C ALA A 33 -1.82 40.53 33.18
N PRO A 34 -2.29 39.37 33.68
CA PRO A 34 -2.40 39.17 35.11
C PRO A 34 -1.17 38.39 35.60
N SER A 35 -0.32 39.14 36.30
CA SER A 35 0.65 38.65 37.26
C SER A 35 -0.04 38.31 38.58
N GLY A 36 0.43 37.24 39.24
CA GLY A 36 0.50 37.20 40.70
C GLY A 36 -0.53 36.35 41.45
N GLY A 37 -0.04 35.28 42.08
CA GLY A 37 -0.80 34.53 43.08
C GLY A 37 -0.12 33.24 43.52
N GLY A 38 1.13 33.30 43.97
CA GLY A 38 1.75 32.19 44.68
C GLY A 38 1.29 32.17 46.14
N GLN A 39 0.81 31.02 46.61
CA GLN A 39 0.90 30.63 48.03
C GLN A 39 0.84 29.10 48.18
N GLU A 40 1.99 28.56 48.56
CA GLU A 40 2.27 27.48 49.50
C GLU A 40 1.41 26.21 49.59
N THR A 41 2.15 25.10 49.46
CA THR A 41 1.97 23.78 50.05
C THR A 41 1.23 23.75 51.39
N THR A 42 0.15 22.98 51.45
CA THR A 42 -0.16 22.15 52.63
C THR A 42 -0.67 20.79 52.17
N ALA A 43 0.11 19.75 52.47
CA ALA A 43 -0.34 18.38 52.42
C ALA A 43 -1.37 18.16 53.53
N GLN A 44 -2.63 17.97 53.17
CA GLN A 44 -3.64 17.36 54.04
C GLN A 44 -4.48 16.38 53.21
N THR A 45 -4.16 15.10 53.35
CA THR A 45 -5.13 14.03 53.13
C THR A 45 -5.93 13.86 54.41
N PRO A 46 -7.28 13.94 54.32
CA PRO A 46 -8.09 12.98 55.04
C PRO A 46 -9.01 12.21 54.07
N SER A 47 -8.80 10.90 54.12
CA SER A 47 -9.73 9.80 53.94
C SER A 47 -11.23 10.14 53.81
N GLY A 48 -11.91 9.46 52.87
CA GLY A 48 -13.35 9.21 52.94
C GLY A 48 -14.20 9.88 51.87
N GLY A 49 -14.13 9.37 50.63
CA GLY A 49 -15.06 9.70 49.57
C GLY A 49 -14.93 8.67 48.45
N THR A 50 -16.05 8.08 48.06
CA THR A 50 -16.23 6.99 47.09
C THR A 50 -15.31 7.07 45.85
N PRO A 51 -14.90 5.93 45.25
CA PRO A 51 -14.24 5.97 43.95
C PRO A 51 -15.21 6.66 43.00
N LYS A 52 -14.86 7.88 42.56
CA LYS A 52 -15.56 8.56 41.48
C LYS A 52 -15.60 7.55 40.35
N GLU A 53 -16.80 7.03 40.12
CA GLU A 53 -17.17 6.29 38.93
C GLU A 53 -16.42 6.93 37.77
N ALA A 54 -15.64 6.12 37.06
CA ALA A 54 -15.17 6.47 35.73
C ALA A 54 -16.45 6.81 34.96
N ARG A 55 -16.79 8.12 34.90
CA ARG A 55 -17.93 8.60 34.14
C ARG A 55 -17.65 8.14 32.73
N LEU A 56 -18.35 7.08 32.29
CA LEU A 56 -18.33 6.68 30.91
C LEU A 56 -18.74 7.91 30.13
N ILE A 57 -17.79 8.49 29.41
CA ILE A 57 -18.08 9.59 28.49
C ILE A 57 -19.14 9.01 27.54
N PRO A 58 -20.35 9.59 27.47
CA PRO A 58 -21.39 9.09 26.58
C PRO A 58 -20.82 8.96 25.16
N GLU A 59 -21.14 7.89 24.43
CA GLU A 59 -20.62 7.67 23.07
C GLU A 59 -20.88 8.88 22.16
N GLU A 60 -21.95 9.63 22.41
CA GLU A 60 -22.28 10.89 21.74
C GLU A 60 -21.23 11.98 21.98
N ASP A 61 -20.66 12.06 23.17
CA ASP A 61 -19.59 13.01 23.49
C ASP A 61 -18.23 12.55 22.93
N LEU A 62 -17.99 11.23 22.83
CA LEU A 62 -16.83 10.69 22.11
C LEU A 62 -16.92 10.94 20.61
N ASN A 63 -18.10 10.81 20.00
CA ASN A 63 -18.32 11.07 18.58
C ASN A 63 -18.20 12.57 18.26
N LYS A 64 -18.71 13.46 19.11
CA LYS A 64 -18.47 14.90 19.01
C LYS A 64 -16.98 15.23 19.14
N LEU A 65 -16.30 14.64 20.11
CA LEU A 65 -14.87 14.85 20.30
C LEU A 65 -14.07 14.38 19.09
N ARG A 66 -14.38 13.19 18.56
CA ARG A 66 -13.78 12.65 17.32
C ARG A 66 -14.01 13.57 16.13
N SER A 67 -15.25 13.99 15.87
CA SER A 67 -15.54 14.91 14.77
C SER A 67 -14.84 16.27 14.89
N THR A 68 -14.64 16.75 16.13
CA THR A 68 -13.90 17.99 16.38
C THR A 68 -12.41 17.82 16.09
N TYR A 69 -11.82 16.69 16.50
CA TYR A 69 -10.44 16.34 16.15
C TYR A 69 -10.25 16.11 14.65
N ASP A 70 -11.18 15.42 13.98
CA ASP A 70 -11.11 15.19 12.54
C ASP A 70 -11.12 16.51 11.75
N ARG A 71 -11.98 17.47 12.14
CA ARG A 71 -11.95 18.84 11.57
C ARG A 71 -10.62 19.53 11.84
N ARG A 72 -10.14 19.49 13.09
CA ARG A 72 -8.88 20.14 13.46
C ARG A 72 -7.68 19.53 12.73
N ILE A 73 -7.68 18.22 12.52
CA ILE A 73 -6.67 17.51 11.73
C ILE A 73 -6.75 17.96 10.27
N SER A 74 -7.96 18.02 9.69
CA SER A 74 -8.14 18.51 8.31
C SER A 74 -7.69 19.96 8.15
N ASP A 75 -7.96 20.83 9.13
CA ASP A 75 -7.53 22.23 9.09
C ASP A 75 -6.00 22.35 9.17
N ILE A 76 -5.36 21.56 10.05
CA ILE A 76 -3.90 21.49 10.15
C ILE A 76 -3.28 20.97 8.85
N GLN A 77 -3.89 19.96 8.21
CA GLN A 77 -3.42 19.44 6.92
C GLN A 77 -3.48 20.53 5.85
N ARG A 78 -4.60 21.25 5.72
CA ARG A 78 -4.74 22.36 4.77
C ARG A 78 -3.74 23.47 5.04
N GLN A 79 -3.54 23.85 6.30
CA GLN A 79 -2.52 24.85 6.65
C GLN A 79 -1.12 24.38 6.26
N ASN A 80 -0.78 23.12 6.54
CA ASN A 80 0.52 22.57 6.13
C ASN A 80 0.71 22.57 4.61
N GLU A 81 -0.31 22.22 3.83
CA GLU A 81 -0.26 22.29 2.36
C GLU A 81 -0.02 23.72 1.88
N GLN A 82 -0.72 24.70 2.45
CA GLN A 82 -0.54 26.12 2.15
C GLN A 82 0.88 26.61 2.51
N TYR A 83 1.40 26.21 3.68
CA TYR A 83 2.77 26.56 4.08
C TYR A 83 3.81 25.92 3.16
N GLN A 84 3.63 24.67 2.75
CA GLN A 84 4.53 24.01 1.81
C GLN A 84 4.54 24.70 0.44
N GLN A 85 3.37 25.08 -0.08
CA GLN A 85 3.28 25.85 -1.33
C GLN A 85 3.95 27.22 -1.19
N SER A 86 3.74 27.92 -0.07
CA SER A 86 4.38 29.21 0.20
C SER A 86 5.91 29.09 0.26
N LEU A 87 6.42 28.05 0.92
CA LEU A 87 7.85 27.78 0.98
C LEU A 87 8.45 27.47 -0.40
N GLN A 88 7.78 26.66 -1.22
CA GLN A 88 8.23 26.39 -2.59
C GLN A 88 8.27 27.67 -3.43
N ASN A 89 7.25 28.52 -3.33
CA ASN A 89 7.20 29.78 -4.04
C ASN A 89 8.32 30.74 -3.61
N MET A 90 8.61 30.81 -2.30
CA MET A 90 9.74 31.60 -1.79
C MET A 90 11.09 31.04 -2.26
N GLU A 91 11.28 29.73 -2.24
CA GLU A 91 12.51 29.09 -2.72
C GLU A 91 12.75 29.39 -4.20
N MET A 92 11.70 29.27 -5.02
CA MET A 92 11.75 29.61 -6.45
C MET A 92 12.05 31.09 -6.68
N ALA A 93 11.43 31.99 -5.92
CA ALA A 93 11.69 33.42 -6.03
C ALA A 93 13.14 33.78 -5.64
N LEU A 94 13.71 33.12 -4.63
CA LEU A 94 15.10 33.30 -4.23
C LEU A 94 16.07 32.77 -5.30
N LEU A 95 15.80 31.60 -5.86
CA LEU A 95 16.57 31.03 -6.97
C LEU A 95 16.53 31.95 -8.20
N GLU A 96 15.36 32.49 -8.53
CA GLU A 96 15.20 33.37 -9.67
C GLU A 96 15.93 34.71 -9.48
N SER A 97 15.85 35.29 -8.27
CA SER A 97 16.64 36.47 -7.90
C SER A 97 18.16 36.21 -8.00
N ARG A 98 18.61 35.04 -7.53
CA ARG A 98 20.02 34.63 -7.66
C ARG A 98 20.43 34.58 -9.14
N TRP A 99 19.63 33.95 -9.99
CA TRP A 99 19.93 33.85 -11.43
C TRP A 99 19.93 35.19 -12.16
N GLN A 100 19.12 36.17 -11.73
CA GLN A 100 19.13 37.52 -12.31
C GLN A 100 20.42 38.30 -11.99
N GLY A 101 21.12 37.96 -10.91
CA GLY A 101 22.40 38.58 -10.54
C GLY A 101 23.64 37.93 -11.17
N LEU A 102 23.47 36.81 -11.88
CA LEU A 102 24.54 36.05 -12.54
C LEU A 102 24.71 36.46 -14.01
N ALA A 103 25.88 36.17 -14.59
CA ALA A 103 26.06 36.24 -16.03
C ALA A 103 25.11 35.23 -16.72
N PRO A 104 24.59 35.52 -17.93
CA PRO A 104 23.59 34.68 -18.58
C PRO A 104 24.07 33.25 -18.86
N GLU A 105 25.37 33.04 -19.10
CA GLU A 105 25.95 31.70 -19.28
C GLU A 105 25.93 30.90 -17.97
N ASP A 106 26.35 31.51 -16.86
CA ASP A 106 26.36 30.87 -15.54
C ASP A 106 24.94 30.55 -15.05
N ALA A 107 24.00 31.49 -15.24
CA ALA A 107 22.59 31.32 -14.89
C ALA A 107 21.93 30.17 -15.69
N ALA A 108 22.28 30.01 -16.97
CA ALA A 108 21.77 28.90 -17.78
C ALA A 108 22.30 27.54 -17.28
N SER A 109 23.58 27.48 -16.88
CA SER A 109 24.15 26.26 -16.31
C SER A 109 23.48 25.89 -14.99
N GLU A 110 23.32 26.85 -14.06
CA GLU A 110 22.69 26.60 -12.76
C GLU A 110 21.22 26.16 -12.90
N LYS A 111 20.47 26.80 -13.81
CA LYS A 111 19.08 26.39 -14.12
C LYS A 111 19.02 24.94 -14.60
N SER A 112 19.94 24.54 -15.48
CA SER A 112 19.99 23.18 -16.03
C SER A 112 20.35 22.15 -14.96
N GLU A 113 21.29 22.46 -14.07
CA GLU A 113 21.66 21.58 -12.96
C GLU A 113 20.51 21.44 -11.95
N TYR A 114 19.86 22.55 -11.60
CA TYR A 114 18.70 22.54 -10.72
C TYR A 114 17.57 21.68 -11.31
N ALA A 115 17.24 21.87 -12.60
CA ALA A 115 16.24 21.06 -13.28
C ALA A 115 16.61 19.56 -13.29
N ARG A 116 17.90 19.23 -13.45
CA ARG A 116 18.39 17.85 -13.35
C ARG A 116 18.14 17.27 -11.95
N ILE A 117 18.49 18.00 -10.90
CA ILE A 117 18.31 17.56 -9.51
C ILE A 117 16.83 17.34 -9.17
N VAL A 118 15.96 18.27 -9.59
CA VAL A 118 14.51 18.15 -9.39
C VAL A 118 13.95 16.92 -10.10
N ASN A 119 14.32 16.71 -11.37
CA ASN A 119 13.90 15.54 -12.12
C ASN A 119 14.41 14.23 -11.51
N GLU A 120 15.66 14.20 -11.04
CA GLU A 120 16.24 13.04 -10.38
C GLU A 120 15.47 12.69 -9.10
N ARG A 121 15.19 13.68 -8.24
CA ARG A 121 14.38 13.50 -7.02
C ARG A 121 12.96 13.03 -7.35
N ALA A 122 12.31 13.63 -8.34
CA ALA A 122 10.96 13.23 -8.77
C ALA A 122 10.95 11.77 -9.25
N SER A 123 11.95 11.36 -10.04
CA SER A 123 12.07 9.98 -10.52
C SER A 123 12.34 8.98 -9.39
N ALA A 124 13.17 9.34 -8.42
CA ALA A 124 13.46 8.51 -7.25
C ALA A 124 12.22 8.33 -6.35
N ALA A 125 11.46 9.41 -6.15
CA ALA A 125 10.20 9.37 -5.42
C ALA A 125 9.17 8.48 -6.13
N ALA A 126 9.03 8.61 -7.45
CA ALA A 126 8.14 7.77 -8.25
C ALA A 126 8.51 6.27 -8.16
N ARG A 127 9.80 5.94 -8.25
CA ARG A 127 10.28 4.54 -8.07
C ARG A 127 9.95 3.99 -6.69
N THR A 128 10.09 4.82 -5.65
CA THR A 128 9.79 4.41 -4.27
C THR A 128 8.29 4.15 -4.10
N GLN A 129 7.43 5.02 -4.65
CA GLN A 129 5.98 4.82 -4.63
C GLN A 129 5.58 3.55 -5.38
N LEU A 130 6.17 3.29 -6.54
CA LEU A 130 5.89 2.09 -7.33
C LEU A 130 6.29 0.82 -6.56
N ALA A 131 7.47 0.80 -5.95
CA ALA A 131 7.91 -0.31 -5.10
C ALA A 131 6.98 -0.54 -3.89
N GLN A 132 6.46 0.54 -3.28
CA GLN A 132 5.48 0.43 -2.20
C GLN A 132 4.14 -0.14 -2.69
N GLN A 133 3.65 0.30 -3.85
CA GLN A 133 2.44 -0.25 -4.45
C GLN A 133 2.61 -1.73 -4.80
N GLU A 134 3.74 -2.10 -5.39
CA GLU A 134 4.06 -3.50 -5.69
C GLU A 134 4.12 -4.35 -4.42
N ALA A 135 4.72 -3.84 -3.34
CA ALA A 135 4.75 -4.53 -2.06
C ALA A 135 3.33 -4.76 -1.50
N GLN A 136 2.47 -3.75 -1.55
CA GLN A 136 1.06 -3.87 -1.13
C GLN A 136 0.30 -4.90 -1.98
N LEU A 137 0.49 -4.86 -3.31
CA LEU A 137 -0.11 -5.83 -4.21
C LEU A 137 0.38 -7.26 -3.93
N ASN A 138 1.66 -7.43 -3.63
CA ASN A 138 2.23 -8.74 -3.32
C ASN A 138 1.70 -9.28 -1.98
N GLU A 139 1.55 -8.42 -0.97
CA GLU A 139 0.89 -8.81 0.29
C GLU A 139 -0.56 -9.26 0.10
N LEU A 140 -1.31 -8.61 -0.79
CA LEU A 140 -2.68 -9.02 -1.14
C LEU A 140 -2.72 -10.29 -2.02
N ALA A 141 -1.75 -10.46 -2.92
CA ALA A 141 -1.71 -11.60 -3.84
C ALA A 141 -1.37 -12.91 -3.14
N LYS A 142 -0.50 -12.89 -2.12
CA LYS A 142 -0.08 -14.08 -1.35
C LYS A 142 -1.25 -14.91 -0.78
N PRO A 143 -2.20 -14.35 -0.01
CA PRO A 143 -3.32 -15.11 0.53
C PRO A 143 -4.25 -15.64 -0.57
N LEU A 144 -4.47 -14.87 -1.64
CA LEU A 144 -5.28 -15.30 -2.77
C LEU A 144 -4.63 -16.48 -3.50
N PHE A 145 -3.31 -16.44 -3.70
CA PHE A 145 -2.55 -17.53 -4.30
C PHE A 145 -2.56 -18.78 -3.43
N ALA A 146 -2.34 -18.63 -2.12
CA ALA A 146 -2.44 -19.73 -1.17
C ALA A 146 -3.85 -20.33 -1.14
N GLN A 147 -4.90 -19.50 -1.22
CA GLN A 147 -6.30 -19.96 -1.32
C GLN A 147 -6.54 -20.75 -2.61
N HIS A 148 -6.02 -20.26 -3.74
CA HIS A 148 -6.11 -20.97 -5.02
C HIS A 148 -5.44 -22.35 -4.95
N LEU A 149 -4.19 -22.42 -4.49
CA LEU A 149 -3.47 -23.69 -4.31
C LEU A 149 -4.17 -24.61 -3.31
N SER A 150 -4.76 -24.05 -2.25
CA SER A 150 -5.55 -24.82 -1.30
C SER A 150 -6.74 -25.51 -1.97
N THR A 151 -7.49 -24.78 -2.79
CA THR A 151 -8.62 -25.35 -3.54
C THR A 151 -8.18 -26.37 -4.59
N GLN A 152 -7.03 -26.16 -5.24
CA GLN A 152 -6.54 -27.05 -6.30
C GLN A 152 -5.94 -28.35 -5.77
N TYR A 153 -5.19 -28.28 -4.66
CA TYR A 153 -4.39 -29.40 -4.14
C TYR A 153 -4.89 -29.97 -2.82
N GLY A 154 -5.91 -29.35 -2.20
CA GLY A 154 -6.50 -29.81 -0.92
C GLY A 154 -5.60 -29.56 0.29
N VAL A 155 -4.61 -28.67 0.18
CA VAL A 155 -3.66 -28.33 1.25
C VAL A 155 -4.17 -27.12 2.03
N PRO A 156 -4.12 -27.08 3.38
CA PRO A 156 -4.60 -25.92 4.13
C PRO A 156 -3.84 -24.62 3.78
N VAL A 157 -4.56 -23.50 3.73
CA VAL A 157 -3.98 -22.18 3.44
C VAL A 157 -2.88 -21.82 4.45
N ASP A 158 -3.10 -22.09 5.74
CA ASP A 158 -2.12 -21.79 6.81
C ASP A 158 -0.80 -22.54 6.65
N THR A 159 -0.80 -23.71 6.01
CA THR A 159 0.44 -24.43 5.68
C THR A 159 1.19 -23.78 4.53
N LEU A 160 0.49 -23.21 3.56
CA LEU A 160 1.09 -22.57 2.39
C LEU A 160 1.62 -21.18 2.74
N LEU A 161 0.92 -20.41 3.57
CA LEU A 161 1.34 -19.07 4.00
C LEU A 161 2.65 -19.04 4.82
N LYS A 162 3.12 -20.19 5.32
CA LYS A 162 4.44 -20.31 5.96
C LYS A 162 5.59 -20.12 4.98
N PHE A 163 5.32 -20.27 3.68
CA PHE A 163 6.32 -20.11 2.63
C PHE A 163 6.18 -18.71 2.02
N GLY A 164 7.29 -17.96 2.01
CA GLY A 164 7.29 -16.56 1.58
C GLY A 164 7.14 -16.35 0.06
N ASP A 165 7.44 -17.38 -0.73
CA ASP A 165 7.49 -17.35 -2.19
C ASP A 165 6.39 -18.18 -2.84
N ALA A 166 5.80 -17.64 -3.92
CA ALA A 166 4.75 -18.31 -4.69
C ALA A 166 5.22 -19.65 -5.29
N GLU A 167 6.43 -19.71 -5.84
CA GLU A 167 6.96 -20.96 -6.41
C GLU A 167 7.14 -22.06 -5.36
N THR A 168 7.61 -21.67 -4.17
CA THR A 168 7.77 -22.61 -3.05
C THR A 168 6.42 -23.11 -2.55
N MET A 169 5.41 -22.23 -2.43
CA MET A 169 4.04 -22.62 -2.09
C MET A 169 3.47 -23.63 -3.08
N GLN A 170 3.67 -23.42 -4.39
CA GLN A 170 3.17 -24.33 -5.42
C GLN A 170 3.84 -25.70 -5.34
N THR A 171 5.16 -25.73 -5.19
CA THR A 171 5.94 -26.97 -5.10
C THR A 171 5.54 -27.78 -3.86
N VAL A 172 5.38 -27.11 -2.72
CA VAL A 172 4.93 -27.74 -1.47
C VAL A 172 3.49 -28.24 -1.59
N ALA A 173 2.58 -27.45 -2.18
CA ALA A 173 1.19 -27.86 -2.41
C ALA A 173 1.11 -29.13 -3.25
N GLN A 174 1.86 -29.19 -4.35
CA GLN A 174 1.95 -30.37 -5.20
C GLN A 174 2.49 -31.58 -4.43
N THR A 175 3.61 -31.41 -3.72
CA THR A 175 4.26 -32.50 -2.99
C THR A 175 3.35 -33.07 -1.90
N LEU A 176 2.70 -32.20 -1.12
CA LEU A 176 1.77 -32.63 -0.07
C LEU A 176 0.53 -33.32 -0.65
N SER A 177 0.01 -32.86 -1.80
CA SER A 177 -1.14 -33.51 -2.43
C SER A 177 -0.81 -34.95 -2.85
N VAL A 178 0.38 -35.19 -3.40
CA VAL A 178 0.85 -36.53 -3.78
C VAL A 178 1.01 -37.41 -2.55
N GLN A 179 1.59 -36.89 -1.47
CA GLN A 179 1.73 -37.63 -0.22
C GLN A 179 0.38 -37.99 0.39
N GLN A 180 -0.57 -37.06 0.45
CA GLN A 180 -1.92 -37.33 0.95
C GLN A 180 -2.64 -38.39 0.11
N ASN A 181 -2.51 -38.33 -1.21
CA ASN A 181 -3.09 -39.35 -2.09
C ASN A 181 -2.44 -40.73 -1.88
N ALA A 182 -1.12 -40.79 -1.66
CA ALA A 182 -0.42 -42.02 -1.34
C ALA A 182 -0.88 -42.61 0.01
N VAL A 183 -1.05 -41.77 1.03
CA VAL A 183 -1.57 -42.19 2.35
C VAL A 183 -3.01 -42.70 2.24
N LYS A 184 -3.91 -41.96 1.57
CA LYS A 184 -5.29 -42.42 1.33
C LYS A 184 -5.31 -43.76 0.59
N LEU A 185 -4.41 -43.96 -0.36
CA LEU A 185 -4.31 -45.23 -1.09
C LEU A 185 -3.81 -46.38 -0.20
N GLN A 186 -2.87 -46.10 0.72
CA GLN A 186 -2.44 -47.07 1.73
C GLN A 186 -3.54 -47.38 2.75
N GLU A 187 -4.28 -46.35 3.21
CA GLU A 187 -5.42 -46.52 4.12
C GLU A 187 -6.55 -47.33 3.46
N ARG A 188 -6.84 -47.09 2.17
CA ARG A 188 -7.81 -47.92 1.41
C ARG A 188 -7.37 -49.37 1.28
N LYS A 189 -6.07 -49.62 1.10
CA LYS A 189 -5.49 -50.97 1.10
C LYS A 189 -5.56 -51.63 2.49
N ALA A 190 -5.28 -50.88 3.54
CA ALA A 190 -5.27 -51.38 4.92
C ALA A 190 -6.67 -51.62 5.48
N SER A 191 -7.61 -50.71 5.20
CA SER A 191 -9.03 -50.82 5.58
C SER A 191 -9.79 -51.88 4.77
N GLY A 192 -9.17 -52.46 3.74
CA GLY A 192 -9.80 -53.48 2.92
C GLY A 192 -10.98 -52.95 2.10
N VAL A 193 -11.10 -51.64 1.89
CA VAL A 193 -12.13 -51.07 1.00
C VAL A 193 -11.89 -51.47 -0.46
N ASP A 194 -10.65 -51.79 -0.84
CA ASP A 194 -10.33 -52.48 -2.11
C ASP A 194 -10.41 -54.03 -2.02
N ARG A 195 -10.73 -54.62 -0.85
CA ARG A 195 -11.25 -55.99 -0.74
C ARG A 195 -12.76 -55.98 -0.97
N MET A 196 -13.18 -55.51 -2.13
CA MET A 196 -14.49 -55.87 -2.66
C MET A 196 -14.46 -57.38 -2.97
N GLU A 197 -15.10 -58.14 -2.09
CA GLU A 197 -16.08 -59.19 -2.44
C GLU A 197 -15.71 -60.06 -3.65
N GLY A 198 -14.86 -61.06 -3.43
CA GLY A 198 -14.53 -62.05 -4.45
C GLY A 198 -14.13 -63.42 -3.89
N ALA A 199 -14.44 -63.74 -2.63
CA ALA A 199 -14.22 -65.06 -2.04
C ALA A 199 -15.55 -65.82 -1.91
N GLY A 200 -16.31 -65.86 -3.00
CA GLY A 200 -17.60 -66.52 -3.04
C GLY A 200 -18.18 -66.65 -4.44
N SER A 201 -17.44 -67.24 -5.39
CA SER A 201 -18.00 -68.18 -6.38
C SER A 201 -16.91 -68.62 -7.36
N ALA A 202 -16.91 -69.92 -7.63
CA ALA A 202 -16.16 -70.52 -8.72
C ALA A 202 -16.63 -69.99 -10.09
N SER A 203 -15.76 -70.20 -11.09
CA SER A 203 -15.97 -70.19 -12.55
C SER A 203 -15.69 -68.89 -13.33
N GLY A 204 -14.59 -68.94 -14.10
CA GLY A 204 -14.50 -68.51 -15.50
C GLY A 204 -14.64 -67.01 -15.85
N GLY A 205 -13.52 -66.30 -15.97
CA GLY A 205 -13.47 -64.99 -16.64
C GLY A 205 -12.03 -64.52 -16.90
N PRO A 206 -11.72 -63.90 -18.04
CA PRO A 206 -10.37 -63.92 -18.63
C PRO A 206 -9.39 -63.01 -17.89
N ALA A 207 -8.15 -63.50 -17.81
CA ALA A 207 -7.00 -62.83 -17.22
C ALA A 207 -6.75 -61.44 -17.84
N TRP A 208 -7.09 -60.40 -17.08
CA TRP A 208 -6.53 -59.06 -17.27
C TRP A 208 -5.16 -58.99 -16.56
N GLY A 209 -4.24 -59.83 -17.03
CA GLY A 209 -2.83 -59.76 -16.68
C GLY A 209 -2.13 -58.70 -17.52
N GLU A 210 -1.42 -57.80 -16.83
CA GLU A 210 -0.01 -57.56 -17.18
C GLU A 210 0.31 -56.72 -18.45
N LYS A 211 -0.55 -55.77 -18.85
CA LYS A 211 -0.22 -54.83 -19.97
C LYS A 211 -0.40 -53.33 -19.70
N ARG A 212 -0.61 -52.88 -18.46
CA ARG A 212 -0.77 -51.42 -18.18
C ARG A 212 0.49 -50.67 -17.77
N GLY A 213 1.57 -51.38 -17.42
CA GLY A 213 2.83 -50.74 -17.02
C GLY A 213 3.64 -50.19 -18.20
N GLU A 214 3.73 -50.97 -19.28
CA GLU A 214 4.51 -50.58 -20.47
C GLU A 214 3.80 -49.54 -21.35
N ASP A 215 2.46 -49.52 -21.35
CA ASP A 215 1.68 -48.58 -22.18
C ASP A 215 1.70 -47.14 -21.66
N LEU A 216 1.89 -46.92 -20.35
CA LEU A 216 1.99 -45.57 -19.80
C LEU A 216 3.36 -44.93 -20.08
N LEU A 217 4.43 -45.72 -20.04
CA LEU A 217 5.78 -45.27 -20.40
C LEU A 217 5.92 -45.04 -21.91
N SER A 218 5.29 -45.87 -22.75
CA SER A 218 5.28 -45.69 -24.20
C SER A 218 4.43 -44.48 -24.65
N TRP A 219 3.35 -44.17 -23.93
CA TRP A 219 2.56 -42.95 -24.14
C TRP A 219 3.36 -41.68 -23.79
N TYR A 220 4.09 -41.69 -22.67
CA TYR A 220 4.91 -40.55 -22.25
C TYR A 220 6.07 -40.26 -23.22
N TYR A 221 6.75 -41.30 -23.73
CA TYR A 221 7.82 -41.13 -24.73
C TYR A 221 7.31 -40.68 -26.10
N ARG A 222 6.08 -41.03 -26.48
CA ARG A 222 5.49 -40.64 -27.78
C ARG A 222 5.04 -39.17 -27.81
N GLN A 223 4.66 -38.60 -26.67
CA GLN A 223 4.30 -37.18 -26.54
C GLN A 223 5.53 -36.25 -26.64
N ASN A 224 6.66 -36.63 -26.05
CA ASN A 224 7.86 -35.77 -26.02
C ASN A 224 8.70 -35.79 -27.31
N ARG A 225 8.49 -36.75 -28.22
CA ARG A 225 9.22 -36.82 -29.51
C ARG A 225 8.65 -35.91 -30.61
N LYS A 226 7.51 -35.24 -30.37
CA LYS A 226 6.88 -34.31 -31.33
C LYS A 226 7.17 -32.82 -31.03
N ARG A 227 8.04 -32.52 -30.06
CA ARG A 227 8.40 -31.15 -29.65
C ARG A 227 9.85 -30.75 -29.96
N THR A 228 10.53 -31.54 -30.80
CA THR A 228 11.78 -31.20 -31.48
C THR A 228 11.52 -31.24 -32.97
#